data_AF-A0A964LPL9-F1
#
_entry.id   AF-A0A964LPL9-F1
#
_cell.length_a   1.000
_cell.length_b   1.000
_cell.length_c   1.000
_cell.angle_alpha   90.00
_cell.angle_beta   90.00
_cell.angle_gamma   90.00
#
_symmetry.space_group_name_H-M   'P 1'
#
loop_
_entity.id
_entity.type
_entity.pdbx_description
1 polymer ?
#
loop_
_entity_poly.entity_id
_entity_poly.type
_entity_poly.pdbx_seq_one_letter_code
_entity_poly.pdbx_strand_id
1 'polypeptide(L)'
;MVRLKETGRVQLIDHDRLVNDTDSVLSELSGFLKLKTPFTAEYKTTRFTGVRGKGDRSVYLQAGTILKDIQHRDELVLDDLRIETLRRQYESIMDEFG
;
A
#
# COMPACT_ATOMS: atom_id res chain seq x y z
N MET A 1 -15.80 -6.01 4.84
CA MET A 1 -15.24 -4.63 4.89
C MET A 1 -15.17 -4.21 6.34
N VAL A 2 -13.99 -4.22 6.96
CA VAL A 2 -13.84 -3.89 8.39
C VAL A 2 -14.22 -2.43 8.62
N ARG A 3 -15.31 -2.19 9.37
CA ARG A 3 -15.71 -0.83 9.77
C ARG A 3 -14.90 -0.41 10.99
N LEU A 4 -13.73 0.16 10.76
CA LEU A 4 -13.07 0.95 11.78
C LEU A 4 -13.95 2.18 12.03
N LYS A 5 -14.48 2.34 13.26
CA LYS A 5 -15.20 3.55 13.67
C LYS A 5 -14.38 4.77 13.27
N GLU A 6 -15.03 5.76 12.65
CA GLU A 6 -14.45 7.04 12.24
C GLU A 6 -13.75 7.72 13.43
N THR A 7 -12.49 7.38 13.66
CA THR A 7 -11.68 8.02 14.69
C THR A 7 -10.93 9.22 14.15
N GLY A 8 -11.10 9.54 12.85
CA GLY A 8 -10.36 10.59 12.13
C GLY A 8 -8.83 10.42 12.18
N ARG A 9 -8.35 9.30 12.74
CA ARG A 9 -6.94 9.00 13.06
C ARG A 9 -6.42 7.79 12.30
N VAL A 10 -7.29 7.12 11.53
CA VAL A 10 -6.93 5.96 10.72
C VAL A 10 -7.50 6.16 9.32
N GLN A 11 -6.69 5.86 8.31
CA GLN A 11 -7.10 5.81 6.91
C GLN A 11 -6.77 4.43 6.37
N LEU A 12 -7.74 3.85 5.66
CA LEU A 12 -7.59 2.56 4.99
C LEU A 12 -7.27 2.81 3.52
N ILE A 13 -6.22 2.16 3.02
CA ILE A 13 -5.81 2.23 1.62
C ILE A 13 -5.88 0.83 1.05
N ASP A 14 -6.55 0.73 -0.09
CA ASP A 14 -6.67 -0.51 -0.86
C ASP A 14 -5.46 -0.69 -1.78
N HIS A 15 -4.95 -1.92 -1.87
CA HIS A 15 -3.79 -2.26 -2.69
C HIS A 15 -4.04 -1.98 -4.18
N ASP A 16 -5.18 -2.40 -4.71
CA ASP A 16 -5.47 -2.29 -6.14
C ASP A 16 -5.67 -0.83 -6.52
N ARG A 17 -6.28 -0.02 -5.64
CA ARG A 17 -6.31 1.44 -5.81
C ARG A 17 -4.90 2.04 -5.78
N LEU A 18 -4.03 1.61 -4.86
CA LEU A 18 -2.67 2.15 -4.80
C LEU A 18 -1.87 1.88 -6.07
N VAL A 19 -2.06 0.72 -6.72
CA VAL A 19 -1.35 0.34 -7.95
C VAL A 19 -1.96 1.01 -9.20
N ASN A 20 -3.28 1.01 -9.31
CA ASN A 20 -3.99 1.43 -10.53
C ASN A 20 -4.38 2.92 -10.52
N ASP A 21 -4.50 3.54 -9.35
CA ASP A 21 -4.94 4.93 -9.14
C ASP A 21 -4.04 5.64 -8.11
N THR A 22 -2.73 5.48 -8.28
CA THR A 22 -1.70 5.93 -7.32
C THR A 22 -1.82 7.42 -6.99
N ASP A 23 -2.01 8.28 -7.99
CA ASP A 23 -2.02 9.73 -7.79
C ASP A 23 -3.18 10.18 -6.90
N SER A 24 -4.38 9.61 -7.10
CA SER A 24 -5.55 9.90 -6.28
C SER A 24 -5.35 9.45 -4.84
N VAL A 25 -4.80 8.24 -4.65
CA VAL A 25 -4.49 7.69 -3.32
C VAL A 25 -3.45 8.55 -2.59
N LEU A 26 -2.40 8.98 -3.27
CA LEU A 26 -1.37 9.84 -2.68
C LEU A 26 -1.92 11.23 -2.31
N SER A 27 -2.84 11.77 -3.10
CA SER A 27 -3.55 13.02 -2.79
C SER A 27 -4.44 12.87 -1.56
N GLU A 28 -5.22 11.80 -1.49
CA GLU A 28 -6.07 11.45 -0.34
C GLU A 28 -5.26 11.35 0.95
N LEU A 29 -4.12 10.65 0.90
CA LEU A 29 -3.22 10.47 2.03
C LEU A 29 -2.53 11.77 2.45
N SER A 30 -2.14 12.60 1.48
CA SER A 30 -1.55 13.92 1.75
C SER A 30 -2.52 14.82 2.50
N GLY A 31 -3.80 14.79 2.11
CA GLY A 31 -4.87 15.51 2.79
C GLY A 31 -5.12 15.01 4.21
N PHE A 32 -5.21 13.68 4.38
CA PHE A 32 -5.39 13.04 5.68
C PHE A 32 -4.28 13.40 6.68
N LEU A 33 -3.02 13.36 6.23
CA LEU A 33 -1.86 13.72 7.04
C LEU A 33 -1.60 15.23 7.13
N LYS A 34 -2.40 16.05 6.43
CA LYS A 34 -2.29 17.52 6.36
C LYS A 34 -0.88 17.98 5.97
N LEU A 35 -0.29 17.32 4.98
CA LEU A 35 1.07 17.61 4.55
C LEU A 35 1.13 18.95 3.83
N LYS A 36 2.16 19.74 4.13
CA LYS A 36 2.45 20.98 3.40
C LYS A 36 2.99 20.72 1.99
N THR A 37 3.74 19.62 1.83
CA THR A 37 4.24 19.17 0.54
C THR A 37 3.52 17.85 0.21
N PRO A 38 2.77 17.77 -0.90
CA PRO A 38 2.04 16.56 -1.25
C PRO A 38 3.00 15.43 -1.61
N PHE A 39 2.54 14.19 -1.45
CA PHE A 39 3.24 13.03 -1.97
C PHE A 39 3.20 13.00 -3.50
N THR A 40 4.18 12.32 -4.08
CA THR A 40 4.33 12.14 -5.53
C THR A 40 4.73 10.70 -5.81
N ALA A 41 4.31 10.15 -6.95
CA ALA A 41 4.74 8.82 -7.39
C ALA A 41 6.25 8.74 -7.69
N GLU A 42 6.88 9.89 -7.97
CA GLU A 42 8.33 10.01 -8.09
C GLU A 42 8.98 10.12 -6.70
N TYR A 43 9.88 9.19 -6.38
CA TYR A 43 10.69 9.28 -5.17
C TYR A 43 12.08 9.85 -5.48
N LYS A 44 12.33 11.08 -5.04
CA LYS A 44 13.65 11.73 -5.16
C LYS A 44 14.44 11.50 -3.88
N THR A 45 15.73 11.14 -4.01
CA THR A 45 16.65 11.22 -2.88
C THR A 45 16.79 12.69 -2.47
N THR A 46 16.71 12.94 -1.17
CA THR A 46 17.01 14.26 -0.63
C THR A 46 18.46 14.28 -0.15
N ARG A 47 19.00 15.47 0.11
CA ARG A 47 20.31 15.63 0.77
C ARG A 47 20.42 14.96 2.15
N PHE A 48 19.31 14.44 2.69
CA PHE A 48 19.25 13.76 3.97
C PHE A 48 19.06 12.24 3.84
N THR A 49 18.78 11.72 2.65
CA THR A 49 18.63 10.27 2.43
C THR A 49 19.96 9.58 2.72
N GLY A 50 19.98 8.60 3.64
CA GLY A 50 21.19 7.91 4.09
C GLY A 50 22.05 8.68 5.12
N VAL A 51 21.63 9.87 5.55
CA VAL A 51 22.40 10.68 6.52
C VAL A 51 22.13 10.22 7.96
N ARG A 52 23.20 9.93 8.70
CA ARG A 52 23.15 9.53 10.12
C ARG A 52 22.39 10.56 10.95
N GLY A 53 21.31 10.11 11.62
CA GLY A 53 20.50 10.94 12.52
C GLY A 53 19.36 11.71 11.84
N LYS A 54 19.12 11.51 10.53
CA LYS A 54 17.97 12.10 9.83
C LYS A 54 17.27 11.04 8.96
N GLY A 55 16.33 10.32 9.57
CA GLY A 55 15.45 9.36 8.88
C GLY A 55 15.99 7.94 8.80
N ASP A 56 15.39 7.14 7.90
CA ASP A 56 15.75 5.75 7.66
C ASP A 56 17.11 5.66 6.94
N ARG A 57 17.94 4.73 7.41
CA ARG A 57 19.36 4.55 7.06
C ARG A 57 19.59 3.30 6.22
N SER A 58 18.50 2.63 5.84
CA SER A 58 18.56 1.41 5.08
C SER A 58 19.22 1.64 3.73
N VAL A 59 20.19 0.79 3.39
CA VAL A 59 20.87 0.76 2.07
C VAL A 59 19.92 0.46 0.91
N TYR A 60 18.67 0.10 1.23
CA TYR A 60 17.59 -0.16 0.27
C TYR A 60 16.80 1.10 -0.14
N LEU A 61 17.10 2.28 0.42
CA LEU A 61 16.50 3.55 0.00
C LEU A 61 17.15 4.05 -1.29
N GLN A 62 16.61 3.62 -2.42
CA GLN A 62 17.04 4.05 -3.75
C GLN A 62 16.15 5.20 -4.26
N ALA A 63 16.73 6.17 -4.99
CA ALA A 63 15.96 7.07 -5.83
C ALA A 63 15.51 6.31 -7.09
N GLY A 64 14.25 6.51 -7.51
CA GLY A 64 13.73 5.83 -8.69
C GLY A 64 12.24 6.03 -8.88
N THR A 65 11.72 5.46 -9.97
CA THR A 65 10.29 5.40 -10.28
C THR A 65 9.74 4.06 -9.81
N ILE A 66 8.56 4.06 -9.19
CA ILE A 66 7.84 2.81 -8.89
C ILE A 66 7.55 2.11 -10.23
N LEU A 67 8.22 0.99 -10.47
CA LEU A 67 7.95 0.14 -11.64
C LEU A 67 6.69 -0.67 -11.35
N LYS A 68 5.63 -0.45 -12.14
CA LYS A 68 4.36 -1.18 -12.01
C LYS A 68 4.48 -2.65 -12.41
N ASP A 69 5.40 -2.94 -13.33
CA ASP A 69 5.73 -4.28 -13.79
C ASP A 69 6.94 -4.83 -13.02
N ILE A 70 6.67 -5.36 -11.83
CA ILE A 70 7.57 -6.40 -11.30
C ILE A 70 7.24 -7.64 -12.13
N GLN A 71 8.14 -8.03 -13.04
CA GLN A 71 8.01 -9.28 -13.78
C GLN A 71 7.67 -10.40 -12.79
N HIS A 72 6.49 -11.00 -13.00
CA HIS A 72 5.87 -12.09 -12.26
C HIS A 72 6.67 -12.62 -11.08
N ARG A 73 6.19 -12.37 -9.85
CA ARG A 73 6.32 -13.42 -8.83
C ARG A 73 5.65 -14.66 -9.40
N ASP A 74 6.31 -15.81 -9.31
CA ASP A 74 5.78 -17.10 -9.73
C ASP A 74 4.28 -17.16 -9.40
N GLU A 75 3.43 -17.12 -10.43
CA GLU A 75 2.00 -17.26 -10.22
C GLU A 75 1.78 -18.63 -9.60
N LEU A 76 1.33 -18.63 -8.34
CA LEU A 76 0.92 -19.84 -7.65
C LEU A 76 -0.32 -20.38 -8.38
N VAL A 77 -0.10 -21.34 -9.26
CA VAL A 77 -1.18 -22.07 -9.91
C VAL A 77 -1.84 -22.96 -8.85
N LEU A 78 -3.03 -22.57 -8.43
CA LEU A 78 -3.88 -23.34 -7.54
C LEU A 78 -5.00 -23.97 -8.35
N ASP A 79 -5.41 -25.18 -7.98
CA ASP A 79 -6.61 -25.79 -8.56
C ASP A 79 -7.89 -25.09 -8.08
N ASP A 80 -8.95 -25.22 -8.87
CA ASP A 80 -10.24 -24.55 -8.62
C ASP A 80 -10.85 -24.93 -7.27
N LEU A 81 -10.68 -26.19 -6.83
CA LEU A 81 -11.21 -26.67 -5.55
C LEU A 81 -10.51 -25.95 -4.39
N ARG A 82 -9.20 -25.74 -4.51
CA ARG A 82 -8.40 -25.02 -3.51
C ARG A 82 -8.76 -23.54 -3.46
N ILE A 83 -8.97 -22.90 -4.62
CA ILE A 83 -9.41 -21.51 -4.71
C ILE A 83 -10.77 -21.34 -4.02
N GLU A 84 -11.73 -22.21 -4.34
CA GLU A 84 -13.07 -22.16 -3.76
C GLU A 84 -13.07 -22.38 -2.25
N THR A 85 -12.22 -23.31 -1.77
CA THR A 85 -12.05 -23.54 -0.33
C THR A 85 -11.54 -22.30 0.40
N LEU A 86 -10.51 -21.65 -0.14
CA LEU A 86 -9.92 -20.44 0.45
C LEU A 86 -10.91 -19.27 0.43
N ARG A 87 -11.69 -19.12 -0.65
CA ARG A 87 -12.73 -18.10 -0.75
C ARG A 87 -13.77 -18.25 0.34
N ARG A 88 -14.31 -19.45 0.54
CA ARG A 88 -15.31 -19.71 1.61
C ARG A 88 -14.76 -19.45 3.00
N GLN A 89 -13.50 -19.83 3.24
CA GLN A 89 -12.84 -19.54 4.52
C GLN A 89 -12.71 -18.03 4.75
N TYR A 90 -12.31 -17.29 3.73
CA TYR A 90 -12.23 -15.82 3.80
C TYR A 90 -13.60 -15.20 4.06
N GLU A 91 -14.64 -15.59 3.32
CA GLU A 91 -16.00 -15.08 3.49
C GLU A 91 -16.52 -15.34 4.91
N SER A 92 -16.37 -16.57 5.41
CA SER A 92 -16.75 -16.92 6.79
C SER A 92 -16.04 -16.06 7.84
N ILE A 93 -14.74 -15.81 7.68
CA ILE A 93 -13.98 -14.96 8.60
C ILE A 93 -14.50 -13.52 8.50
N MET A 94 -14.73 -13.01 7.29
CA MET A 94 -15.17 -11.62 7.09
C MET A 94 -16.59 -11.37 7.60
N ASP A 95 -17.46 -12.37 7.59
CA ASP A 95 -18.79 -12.31 8.19
C ASP A 95 -18.72 -12.20 9.74
N GLU A 96 -17.72 -12.82 10.37
CA GLU A 96 -17.46 -12.68 11.81
C GLU A 96 -16.93 -11.28 12.19
N PHE A 97 -16.30 -10.57 11.25
CA PHE A 97 -15.79 -9.20 11.42
C PHE A 97 -16.80 -8.10 11.02
N GLY A 98 -18.07 -8.48 10.77
CA GLY A 98 -19.18 -7.59 10.38
C GLY A 98 -19.60 -6.57 11.44
#